data_AF-A0A5J6CE15-F1
#
_entry.id   AF-A0A5J6CE15-F1
#
_cell.length_a   1.000
_cell.length_b   1.000
_cell.length_c   1.000
_cell.angle_alpha   90.00
_cell.angle_beta   90.00
_cell.angle_gamma   90.00
#
_symmetry.space_group_name_H-M   'P 1'
#
loop_
_entity.id
_entity.type
_entity.pdbx_description
1 polymer ?
#
loop_
_entity_poly.entity_id
_entity_poly.type
_entity_poly.pdbx_seq_one_letter_code
_entity_poly.pdbx_strand_id
1 'polypeptide(L)'
;MNILFERFMNQTMNKSKRSLDNRDKRSIQNKYKRSFRKKFKRSFRNKSKRTFHKRLPRIGSGDRIDYKNMSLISRFISERGKILSRRVNRLTSKQQGLMTIAIKRARILSLVPFVTSDN
;
A
#
# COMPACT_ATOMS: atom_id res chain seq x y z
N MET A 1 -17.42 8.09 77.98
CA MET A 1 -18.07 8.97 77.00
C MET A 1 -17.05 9.94 76.39
N ASN A 2 -15.94 9.41 75.85
CA ASN A 2 -14.74 10.17 75.47
C ASN A 2 -14.27 9.88 74.03
N ILE A 3 -15.18 9.55 73.12
CA ILE A 3 -14.83 9.29 71.70
C ILE A 3 -15.75 10.05 70.73
N LEU A 4 -16.97 10.39 71.14
CA LEU A 4 -17.92 11.11 70.28
C LEU A 4 -17.82 12.64 70.39
N PHE A 5 -17.35 13.18 71.52
CA PHE A 5 -17.18 14.64 71.70
C PHE A 5 -15.92 15.18 70.99
N GLU A 6 -14.81 14.42 71.03
CA GLU A 6 -13.57 14.69 70.27
C GLU A 6 -13.76 14.59 68.75
N ARG A 7 -14.70 13.75 68.30
CA ARG A 7 -15.03 13.62 66.87
C ARG A 7 -15.84 14.81 66.36
N PHE A 8 -16.63 15.45 67.23
CA PHE A 8 -17.45 16.61 66.88
C PHE A 8 -16.61 17.89 66.73
N MET A 9 -15.64 18.12 67.62
CA MET A 9 -14.73 19.27 67.51
C MET A 9 -13.68 19.12 66.38
N ASN A 10 -13.24 17.90 66.04
CA ASN A 10 -12.33 17.66 64.90
C ASN A 10 -13.00 17.76 63.52
N GLN A 11 -14.33 17.88 63.46
CA GLN A 11 -15.07 18.06 62.21
C GLN A 11 -15.23 19.53 61.82
N THR A 12 -15.16 20.47 62.77
CA THR A 12 -15.29 21.92 62.50
C THR A 12 -13.96 22.59 62.13
N MET A 13 -12.82 22.04 62.58
CA MET A 13 -11.49 22.63 62.34
C MET A 13 -10.78 22.13 61.04
N ASN A 14 -11.34 21.15 60.33
CA ASN A 14 -10.79 20.63 59.07
C ASN A 14 -11.46 21.19 57.81
N LYS A 15 -12.16 22.33 57.92
CA LYS A 15 -12.84 23.01 56.80
C LYS A 15 -12.10 24.24 56.25
N SER A 16 -10.95 24.62 56.81
CA SER A 16 -10.21 25.85 56.43
C SER A 16 -8.77 25.66 55.95
N LYS A 17 -8.28 24.42 55.72
CA LYS A 17 -6.92 24.15 55.18
C LYS A 17 -6.89 23.29 53.91
N ARG A 18 -7.84 23.48 52.99
CA ARG A 18 -7.78 22.91 51.63
C ARG A 18 -7.95 23.98 50.57
N SER A 19 -6.98 24.87 50.49
CA SER A 19 -6.83 25.78 49.36
C SER A 19 -5.37 25.94 49.01
N LEU A 20 -5.07 25.82 47.71
CA LEU A 20 -3.76 26.00 47.05
C LEU A 20 -2.85 24.77 47.29
N ASP A 21 -2.44 23.92 46.34
CA ASP A 21 -2.15 24.08 44.92
C ASP A 21 -2.27 22.71 44.25
N ASN A 22 -3.16 22.54 43.26
CA ASN A 22 -3.10 21.37 42.35
C ASN A 22 -3.94 21.54 41.08
N ARG A 23 -4.29 22.78 40.68
CA ARG A 23 -5.02 23.04 39.42
C ARG A 23 -4.09 23.45 38.27
N ASP A 24 -2.98 24.13 38.55
CA ASP A 24 -2.13 24.68 37.48
C ASP A 24 -1.10 23.70 36.91
N LYS A 25 -0.69 22.66 37.66
CA LYS A 25 0.20 21.62 37.12
C LYS A 25 -0.51 20.72 36.08
N ARG A 26 -1.84 20.61 36.14
CA ARG A 26 -2.65 19.85 35.15
C ARG A 26 -2.94 20.63 33.87
N SER A 27 -3.01 21.96 33.92
CA SER A 27 -3.33 22.79 32.74
C SER A 27 -2.14 22.86 31.77
N ILE A 28 -0.95 23.01 32.33
CA ILE A 28 0.38 22.97 31.71
C ILE A 28 0.56 21.64 30.96
N GLN A 29 0.47 20.49 31.64
CA GLN A 29 0.69 19.18 31.02
C GLN A 29 -0.33 18.82 29.91
N ASN A 30 -1.57 19.32 30.02
CA ASN A 30 -2.60 19.11 29.00
C ASN A 30 -2.43 20.01 27.75
N LYS A 31 -1.72 21.13 27.84
CA LYS A 31 -1.41 22.00 26.68
C LYS A 31 -0.40 21.32 25.75
N TYR A 32 0.63 20.67 26.31
CA TYR A 32 1.63 19.94 25.52
C TYR A 32 1.04 18.66 24.91
N LYS A 33 0.20 17.91 25.64
CA LYS A 33 -0.46 16.71 25.09
C LYS A 33 -1.49 17.02 24.00
N ARG A 34 -2.07 18.24 23.97
CA ARG A 34 -3.04 18.67 22.93
C ARG A 34 -2.40 19.10 21.61
N SER A 35 -1.16 19.60 21.60
CA SER A 35 -0.48 20.03 20.37
C SER A 35 0.08 18.85 19.56
N PHE A 36 0.61 17.81 20.23
CA PHE A 36 1.07 16.59 19.55
C PHE A 36 -0.07 15.78 18.93
N ARG A 37 -1.28 15.82 19.50
CA ARG A 37 -2.44 15.05 19.01
C ARG A 37 -3.18 15.71 17.84
N LYS A 38 -2.97 17.02 17.59
CA LYS A 38 -3.61 17.75 16.48
C LYS A 38 -2.83 17.68 15.16
N LYS A 39 -1.52 17.34 15.18
CA LYS A 39 -0.70 17.28 13.95
C LYS A 39 -0.98 16.02 13.11
N PHE A 40 -1.34 14.90 13.74
CA PHE A 40 -1.67 13.64 13.06
C PHE A 40 -3.11 13.54 12.52
N LYS A 41 -3.98 14.51 12.82
CA LYS A 41 -5.37 14.54 12.32
C LYS A 41 -5.57 15.45 11.11
N ARG A 42 -4.49 16.06 10.59
CA ARG A 42 -4.56 16.82 9.34
C ARG A 42 -4.50 15.85 8.16
N SER A 43 -5.71 15.49 7.75
CA SER A 43 -6.09 14.98 6.45
C SER A 43 -5.48 13.65 6.02
N PHE A 44 -6.11 12.57 6.52
CA PHE A 44 -6.55 11.50 5.62
C PHE A 44 -7.57 12.11 4.63
N ARG A 45 -7.12 13.01 3.75
CA ARG A 45 -7.93 13.50 2.64
C ARG A 45 -8.26 12.25 1.85
N ASN A 46 -9.55 11.94 1.73
CA ASN A 46 -10.09 10.91 0.86
C ASN A 46 -9.59 11.19 -0.56
N LYS A 47 -8.37 10.75 -0.87
CA LYS A 47 -7.89 10.62 -2.23
C LYS A 47 -8.81 9.56 -2.77
N SER A 48 -9.76 9.97 -3.62
CA SER A 48 -10.59 9.04 -4.36
C SER A 48 -9.64 7.94 -4.83
N LYS A 49 -9.93 6.69 -4.44
CA LYS A 49 -9.12 5.56 -4.87
C LYS A 49 -9.19 5.63 -6.39
N ARG A 50 -8.14 6.18 -7.04
CA ARG A 50 -8.04 6.17 -8.49
C ARG A 50 -8.15 4.70 -8.81
N THR A 51 -9.30 4.30 -9.34
CA THR A 51 -9.53 2.94 -9.77
C THR A 51 -8.43 2.72 -10.78
N PHE A 52 -7.45 1.89 -10.41
CA PHE A 52 -6.50 1.38 -11.39
C PHE A 52 -7.38 0.60 -12.36
N HIS A 53 -7.85 1.28 -13.41
CA HIS A 53 -8.58 0.64 -14.49
C HIS A 53 -7.59 -0.34 -15.09
N LYS A 54 -7.72 -1.60 -14.69
CA LYS A 54 -6.91 -2.70 -15.22
C LYS A 54 -7.25 -2.76 -16.69
N ARG A 55 -6.33 -2.28 -17.53
CA ARG A 55 -6.47 -2.39 -18.98
C ARG A 55 -6.56 -3.87 -19.31
N LEU A 56 -7.55 -4.24 -20.12
CA LEU A 56 -7.77 -5.62 -20.54
C LEU A 56 -6.54 -6.13 -21.30
N PRO A 57 -6.18 -7.41 -21.12
CA PRO A 57 -5.07 -7.98 -21.84
C PRO A 57 -5.35 -8.07 -23.34
N ARG A 58 -4.31 -7.95 -24.17
CA ARG A 58 -4.42 -8.08 -25.64
C ARG A 58 -4.83 -9.49 -26.10
N ILE A 59 -4.64 -10.50 -25.26
CA ILE A 59 -4.91 -11.92 -25.55
C ILE A 59 -6.15 -12.35 -24.77
N GLY A 60 -7.13 -12.92 -25.49
CA GLY A 60 -8.35 -13.48 -24.92
C GLY A 60 -8.10 -14.83 -24.24
N SER A 61 -9.06 -15.29 -23.43
CA SER A 61 -8.96 -16.59 -22.75
C SER A 61 -8.95 -17.81 -23.68
N GLY A 62 -9.37 -17.66 -24.94
CA GLY A 62 -9.42 -18.74 -25.93
C GLY A 62 -8.13 -18.95 -26.74
N ASP A 63 -7.20 -18.00 -26.70
CA ASP A 63 -5.98 -18.07 -27.51
C ASP A 63 -4.96 -19.03 -26.86
N ARG A 64 -4.66 -20.14 -27.54
CA ARG A 64 -3.60 -21.06 -27.11
C ARG A 64 -2.22 -20.47 -27.44
N ILE A 65 -1.43 -20.20 -26.40
CA ILE A 65 -0.08 -19.66 -26.50
C ILE A 65 0.91 -20.82 -26.71
N ASP A 66 1.22 -21.10 -27.97
CA ASP A 66 2.14 -22.16 -28.39
C ASP A 66 3.24 -21.65 -29.32
N TYR A 67 4.38 -22.34 -29.34
CA TYR A 67 5.53 -22.01 -30.20
C TYR A 67 5.21 -22.15 -31.71
N LYS A 68 4.16 -22.88 -32.05
CA LYS A 68 3.69 -23.09 -33.44
C LYS A 68 2.96 -21.86 -33.99
N ASN A 69 2.39 -21.03 -33.12
CA ASN A 69 1.61 -19.85 -33.52
C ASN A 69 2.54 -18.65 -33.75
N MET A 70 3.23 -18.63 -34.89
CA MET A 70 4.19 -17.56 -35.22
C MET A 70 3.54 -16.18 -35.31
N SER A 71 2.31 -16.09 -35.83
CA SER A 71 1.56 -14.83 -35.95
C SER A 71 1.29 -14.16 -34.60
N LEU A 72 1.19 -14.97 -33.54
CA LEU A 72 0.94 -14.54 -32.18
C LEU A 72 2.27 -14.14 -31.53
N ILE A 73 3.32 -14.97 -31.70
CA ILE A 73 4.66 -14.72 -31.17
C ILE A 73 5.31 -13.47 -31.76
N SER A 74 5.19 -13.24 -33.07
CA SER A 74 5.80 -12.11 -33.76
C SER A 74 5.34 -10.74 -33.21
N ARG A 75 4.11 -10.66 -32.68
CA ARG A 75 3.56 -9.45 -32.07
C ARG A 75 4.18 -9.11 -30.70
N PHE A 76 4.84 -10.07 -30.05
CA PHE A 76 5.38 -9.93 -28.70
C PHE A 76 6.92 -9.87 -28.65
N ILE A 77 7.56 -9.91 -29.81
CA ILE A 77 8.98 -9.66 -30.00
C ILE A 77 9.19 -8.27 -30.61
N SER A 78 10.32 -7.64 -30.29
CA SER A 78 10.77 -6.46 -31.00
C SER A 78 11.33 -6.85 -32.36
N GLU A 79 11.49 -5.87 -33.25
CA GLU A 79 12.24 -6.02 -34.51
C GLU A 79 13.62 -6.63 -34.29
N ARG A 80 14.33 -6.22 -33.22
CA ARG A 80 15.63 -6.78 -32.80
C ARG A 80 15.61 -8.24 -32.34
N GLY A 81 14.46 -8.90 -32.38
CA GLY A 81 14.24 -10.24 -31.83
C GLY A 81 14.15 -10.32 -30.29
N LYS A 82 14.19 -9.21 -29.54
CA LYS A 82 14.08 -9.19 -28.06
C LYS A 82 12.63 -9.40 -27.60
N ILE A 83 12.43 -10.08 -26.47
CA ILE A 83 11.09 -10.27 -25.89
C ILE A 83 10.62 -8.97 -25.25
N LEU A 84 9.45 -8.48 -25.65
CA LEU A 84 8.87 -7.27 -25.08
C LEU A 84 8.41 -7.48 -23.64
N SER A 85 8.52 -6.43 -22.82
CA SER A 85 8.13 -6.49 -21.41
C SER A 85 6.61 -6.62 -21.23
N ARG A 86 6.19 -7.23 -20.12
CA ARG A 86 4.77 -7.38 -19.75
C ARG A 86 4.00 -6.06 -19.78
N ARG A 87 4.65 -4.94 -19.39
CA ARG A 87 4.01 -3.62 -19.30
C ARG A 87 3.62 -3.07 -20.68
N VAL A 88 4.46 -3.35 -21.68
CA VAL A 88 4.24 -2.95 -23.08
C VAL A 88 3.15 -3.83 -23.70
N ASN A 89 3.29 -5.15 -23.53
CA ASN A 89 2.38 -6.13 -24.12
C ASN A 89 0.99 -6.14 -23.48
N ARG A 90 0.87 -5.60 -22.26
CA ARG A 90 -0.34 -5.63 -21.42
C ARG A 90 -0.85 -7.05 -21.18
N LEU A 91 0.05 -8.01 -20.96
CA LEU A 91 -0.33 -9.38 -20.63
C LEU A 91 -0.49 -9.58 -19.12
N THR A 92 -1.30 -10.56 -18.74
CA THR A 92 -1.30 -11.05 -17.35
C THR A 92 0.04 -11.73 -17.04
N SER A 93 0.38 -11.88 -15.75
CA SER A 93 1.64 -12.52 -15.36
C SER A 93 1.75 -13.96 -15.87
N LYS A 94 0.63 -14.69 -15.84
CA LYS A 94 0.54 -16.08 -16.34
C LYS A 94 0.76 -16.13 -17.85
N GLN A 95 0.06 -15.27 -18.60
CA GLN A 95 0.22 -15.19 -20.07
C GLN A 95 1.65 -14.81 -20.47
N GLN A 96 2.28 -13.85 -19.79
CA GLN A 96 3.67 -13.49 -20.08
C GLN A 96 4.63 -14.66 -19.84
N GLY A 97 4.42 -15.45 -18.77
CA GLY A 97 5.21 -16.65 -18.50
C GLY A 97 5.08 -17.69 -19.61
N LEU A 98 3.85 -18.01 -20.02
CA LEU A 98 3.57 -18.91 -21.14
C LEU A 98 4.19 -18.40 -22.45
N MET A 99 4.05 -17.11 -22.73
CA MET A 99 4.62 -16.47 -23.93
C MET A 99 6.15 -16.59 -23.94
N THR A 100 6.79 -16.38 -22.80
CA THR A 100 8.25 -16.46 -22.68
C THR A 100 8.74 -17.89 -22.95
N ILE A 101 8.02 -18.90 -22.45
CA ILE A 101 8.34 -20.31 -22.73
C ILE A 101 8.15 -20.63 -24.21
N ALA A 102 7.04 -20.20 -24.81
CA ALA A 102 6.76 -20.40 -26.23
C ALA A 102 7.83 -19.75 -27.13
N ILE A 103 8.22 -18.51 -26.85
CA ILE A 103 9.27 -17.81 -27.61
C ILE A 103 10.63 -18.51 -27.47
N LYS A 104 11.00 -18.95 -26.26
CA LYS A 104 12.25 -19.68 -26.05
C LYS A 104 12.28 -21.00 -26.83
N ARG A 105 11.16 -21.74 -26.86
CA ARG A 105 11.03 -22.96 -27.68
C ARG A 105 11.15 -22.63 -29.18
N ALA A 106 10.47 -21.58 -29.65
CA ALA A 106 10.54 -21.14 -31.03
C ALA A 106 11.98 -20.75 -31.45
N ARG A 107 12.74 -20.12 -30.56
CA ARG A 107 14.16 -19.78 -30.80
C ARG A 107 15.06 -21.01 -30.93
N ILE A 108 14.87 -22.03 -30.08
CA ILE A 108 15.62 -23.30 -30.18
C ILE A 108 15.34 -23.98 -31.52
N LEU A 109 14.09 -23.90 -32.00
CA LEU A 109 13.67 -24.42 -33.31
C LEU A 109 14.02 -23.50 -34.48
N SER A 110 14.79 -22.42 -34.26
CA SER A 110 15.16 -21.43 -35.27
C SER A 110 13.99 -20.74 -35.99
N LEU A 111 12.78 -20.76 -35.40
CA LEU A 111 11.61 -20.03 -35.92
C LEU A 111 11.68 -18.52 -35.64
N VAL A 112 12.45 -18.13 -34.63
CA VAL A 112 12.64 -16.73 -34.22
C VAL A 112 14.13 -16.49 -33.96
N PRO A 113 14.72 -15.41 -34.48
CA PRO A 113 16.13 -15.11 -34.27
C PRO A 113 16.44 -14.73 -32.81
N PHE A 114 17.67 -15.01 -32.38
CA PHE A 114 18.19 -14.55 -31.09
C PHE A 114 18.61 -13.08 -31.12
N VAL A 115 19.23 -12.68 -32.23
CA VAL A 115 19.71 -11.33 -32.51
C VAL A 115 19.48 -11.09 -34.00
N THR A 116 18.87 -9.95 -34.35
CA THR A 116 18.88 -9.44 -35.71
C THR A 116 19.84 -8.25 -35.74
N SER A 117 20.63 -8.14 -36.79
CA SER A 117 21.45 -6.95 -37.03
C SER A 117 20.51 -5.77 -37.26
N ASP A 118 20.73 -4.69 -36.50
CA ASP A 118 20.15 -3.40 -36.83
C ASP A 118 20.86 -2.94 -38.11
N ASN A 119 20.15 -2.92 -39.23
CA ASN A 119 20.65 -2.33 -40.47
C ASN A 119 20.76 -0.80 -40.34
#